data_AF-A0A8H5LXB5-F1
#
_entry.id   AF-A0A8H5LXB5-F1
#
_cell.length_a   1.000
_cell.length_b   1.000
_cell.length_c   1.000
_cell.angle_alpha   90.00
_cell.angle_beta   90.00
_cell.angle_gamma   90.00
#
_symmetry.space_group_name_H-M   'P 1'
#
loop_
_entity.id
_entity.type
_entity.pdbx_description
1 polymer ?
#
loop_
_entity_poly.entity_id
_entity_poly.type
_entity_poly.pdbx_seq_one_letter_code
_entity_poly.pdbx_strand_id
1 'polypeptide(L)'
;MKFATALIALTLVVFTSAAPAPVPAGAPGNAQAFCQATHDARGNYAGGFNKGCVDLIDNCLDTLNTTRSTNIWDVKHCVSAAMCGGTSKLLVLANCQNPAIDVRGTSAPSLNFADVYAPIVGDCAWIPPSQGGSCPMTRQNFIDFVYGSFSDINIKTSHYPDVSLVINNWWASLIDWTATGQTVPYLNLNDWLHFPNSQ
;
A
#
# COMPACT_ATOMS: atom_id res chain seq x y z
N MET A 1 -61.90 -32.77 7.36
CA MET A 1 -60.42 -32.80 7.56
C MET A 1 -59.80 -33.14 6.21
N LYS A 2 -59.05 -32.22 5.60
CA LYS A 2 -58.29 -32.46 4.36
C LYS A 2 -56.91 -31.86 4.56
N PHE A 3 -55.90 -32.72 4.67
CA PHE A 3 -54.48 -32.39 4.66
C PHE A 3 -53.91 -32.78 3.29
N ALA A 4 -53.10 -31.91 2.68
CA ALA A 4 -51.99 -32.27 1.79
C ALA A 4 -51.21 -30.98 1.45
N THR A 5 -50.11 -30.68 2.15
CA THR A 5 -48.69 -30.98 1.81
C THR A 5 -48.13 -30.10 0.69
N ALA A 6 -47.38 -29.06 1.07
CA ALA A 6 -46.58 -28.24 0.16
C ALA A 6 -45.13 -28.74 0.16
N LEU A 7 -44.59 -29.08 -1.02
CA LEU A 7 -43.16 -29.34 -1.23
C LEU A 7 -42.41 -28.00 -1.36
N ILE A 8 -41.41 -27.77 -0.51
CA ILE A 8 -40.44 -26.67 -0.66
C ILE A 8 -39.19 -27.26 -1.32
N ALA A 9 -38.90 -26.82 -2.54
CA ALA A 9 -37.68 -27.18 -3.25
C ALA A 9 -36.51 -26.33 -2.73
N LEU A 10 -35.47 -26.99 -2.20
CA LEU A 10 -34.25 -26.37 -1.72
C LEU A 10 -33.26 -26.25 -2.89
N THR A 11 -32.94 -25.02 -3.31
CA THR A 11 -31.93 -24.76 -4.35
C THR A 11 -30.55 -24.62 -3.73
N LEU A 12 -29.63 -25.54 -4.07
CA LEU A 12 -28.21 -25.42 -3.74
C LEU A 12 -27.58 -24.32 -4.61
N VAL A 13 -27.00 -23.29 -3.98
CA VAL A 13 -26.14 -22.31 -4.65
C VAL A 13 -24.71 -22.85 -4.63
N VAL A 14 -24.19 -23.20 -5.80
CA VAL A 14 -22.79 -23.59 -5.98
C VAL A 14 -21.97 -22.31 -6.15
N PHE A 15 -21.11 -22.00 -5.18
CA PHE A 15 -20.12 -20.94 -5.33
C PHE A 15 -18.97 -21.46 -6.18
N THR A 16 -18.93 -21.05 -7.45
CA THR A 16 -17.75 -21.23 -8.29
C THR A 16 -16.69 -20.23 -7.85
N SER A 17 -15.54 -20.70 -7.39
CA SER A 17 -14.35 -19.87 -7.21
C SER A 17 -13.96 -19.30 -8.58
N ALA A 18 -14.16 -18.00 -8.77
CA ALA A 18 -13.65 -17.32 -9.95
C ALA A 18 -12.11 -17.41 -9.95
N ALA A 19 -11.55 -17.99 -10.99
CA ALA A 19 -10.13 -17.86 -11.28
C ALA A 19 -9.79 -16.37 -11.44
N PRO A 20 -8.57 -15.92 -11.06
CA PRO A 20 -8.16 -14.54 -11.29
C PRO A 20 -8.35 -14.22 -12.78
N ALA A 21 -9.00 -13.08 -13.04
CA ALA A 21 -9.29 -12.64 -14.40
C ALA A 21 -7.97 -12.58 -15.20
N PRO A 22 -7.93 -13.13 -16.42
CA PRO A 22 -6.82 -12.90 -17.33
C PRO A 22 -6.69 -11.39 -17.55
N VAL A 23 -5.49 -10.84 -17.37
CA VAL A 23 -5.18 -9.45 -17.72
C VAL A 23 -5.55 -9.26 -19.20
N PRO A 24 -6.41 -8.28 -19.56
CA PRO A 24 -6.80 -8.09 -20.94
C PRO A 24 -5.57 -7.85 -21.83
N ALA A 25 -5.43 -8.66 -22.88
CA ALA A 25 -4.39 -8.50 -23.88
C ALA A 25 -4.66 -7.20 -24.68
N GLY A 26 -3.99 -6.12 -24.30
CA GLY A 26 -4.21 -4.80 -24.88
C GLY A 26 -3.09 -3.78 -24.66
N ALA A 27 -1.88 -4.22 -24.28
CA ALA A 27 -0.70 -3.35 -24.25
C ALA A 27 0.38 -3.93 -25.18
N PRO A 28 1.10 -3.10 -25.96
CA PRO A 28 2.16 -3.58 -26.84
C PRO A 28 3.18 -4.35 -26.02
N GLY A 29 3.78 -5.42 -26.56
CA GLY A 29 4.55 -6.40 -25.77
C GLY A 29 5.66 -5.82 -24.86
N ASN A 30 6.08 -4.58 -25.06
CA ASN A 30 6.98 -3.84 -24.17
C ASN A 30 6.34 -3.45 -22.82
N ALA A 31 5.07 -3.04 -22.78
CA ALA A 31 4.38 -2.61 -21.56
C ALA A 31 4.07 -3.80 -20.66
N GLN A 32 3.60 -4.92 -21.22
CA GLN A 32 3.40 -6.15 -20.44
C GLN A 32 4.71 -6.71 -19.92
N ALA A 33 5.78 -6.70 -20.72
CA ALA A 33 7.11 -7.10 -20.28
C ALA A 33 7.65 -6.19 -19.15
N PHE A 34 7.39 -4.88 -19.23
CA PHE A 34 7.77 -3.93 -18.18
C PHE A 34 7.00 -4.16 -16.88
N CYS A 35 5.69 -4.42 -16.96
CA CYS A 35 4.88 -4.80 -15.80
C CYS A 35 5.39 -6.09 -15.15
N GLN A 36 5.70 -7.12 -15.96
CA GLN A 36 6.23 -8.38 -15.46
C GLN A 36 7.60 -8.20 -14.80
N ALA A 37 8.51 -7.47 -15.43
CA ALA A 37 9.84 -7.21 -14.87
C ALA A 37 9.77 -6.43 -13.55
N THR A 38 8.87 -5.44 -13.47
CA THR A 38 8.65 -4.68 -12.23
C THR A 38 8.06 -5.57 -11.14
N HIS A 39 7.13 -6.46 -11.51
CA HIS A 39 6.52 -7.41 -10.60
C HIS A 39 7.56 -8.39 -10.06
N ASP A 40 8.42 -8.93 -10.92
CA ASP A 40 9.48 -9.86 -10.51
C ASP A 40 10.54 -9.17 -9.62
N ALA A 41 10.72 -7.86 -9.79
CA ALA A 41 11.63 -7.06 -8.99
C ALA A 41 11.02 -6.53 -7.67
N ARG A 42 9.73 -6.78 -7.38
CA ARG A 42 9.08 -6.26 -6.18
C ARG A 42 9.72 -6.81 -4.90
N GLY A 43 9.72 -6.00 -3.85
CA GLY A 43 10.45 -6.29 -2.60
C GLY A 43 11.96 -6.07 -2.67
N ASN A 44 12.54 -5.76 -3.85
CA ASN A 44 13.91 -5.24 -3.96
C ASN A 44 13.89 -3.72 -3.87
N TYR A 45 14.28 -3.18 -2.74
CA TYR A 45 14.36 -1.74 -2.49
C TYR A 45 15.45 -1.47 -1.44
N ALA A 46 15.97 -0.24 -1.42
CA ALA A 46 16.99 0.28 -0.49
C ALA A 46 17.51 -0.79 0.52
N GLY A 47 18.64 -1.43 0.23
CA GLY A 47 19.23 -2.44 1.13
C GLY A 47 18.99 -3.91 0.75
N GLY A 48 18.08 -4.22 -0.18
CA GLY A 48 17.99 -5.55 -0.79
C GLY A 48 16.58 -6.12 -0.88
N PHE A 49 16.49 -7.44 -1.07
CA PHE A 49 15.21 -8.14 -1.13
C PHE A 49 14.60 -8.35 0.26
N ASN A 50 13.33 -8.02 0.42
CA ASN A 50 12.54 -8.40 1.59
C ASN A 50 11.19 -9.03 1.21
N LYS A 51 10.94 -10.24 1.72
CA LYS A 51 9.72 -11.00 1.42
C LYS A 51 8.45 -10.39 2.03
N GLY A 52 8.53 -9.79 3.23
CA GLY A 52 7.40 -9.10 3.85
C GLY A 52 6.95 -7.90 3.01
N CYS A 53 7.89 -7.19 2.39
CA CYS A 53 7.55 -6.10 1.48
C CYS A 53 6.82 -6.60 0.22
N VAL A 54 7.20 -7.77 -0.32
CA VAL A 54 6.44 -8.42 -1.39
C VAL A 54 4.99 -8.67 -0.94
N ASP A 55 4.79 -9.17 0.28
CA ASP A 55 3.44 -9.43 0.81
C ASP A 55 2.62 -8.15 0.96
N LEU A 56 3.22 -7.03 1.41
CA LEU A 56 2.53 -5.72 1.46
C LEU A 56 2.17 -5.20 0.07
N ILE A 57 3.08 -5.31 -0.90
CA ILE A 57 2.82 -4.88 -2.29
C ILE A 57 1.67 -5.70 -2.86
N ASP A 58 1.71 -7.03 -2.74
CA ASP A 58 0.67 -7.91 -3.28
C ASP A 58 -0.69 -7.62 -2.60
N ASN A 59 -0.71 -7.40 -1.28
CA ASN A 59 -1.93 -7.03 -0.56
C ASN A 59 -2.49 -5.65 -0.96
N CYS A 60 -1.62 -4.65 -1.14
CA CYS A 60 -2.02 -3.34 -1.65
C CYS A 60 -2.72 -3.47 -3.01
N LEU A 61 -2.08 -4.16 -3.95
CA LEU A 61 -2.58 -4.34 -5.31
C LEU A 61 -3.92 -5.10 -5.32
N ASP A 62 -4.03 -6.16 -4.53
CA ASP A 62 -5.29 -6.90 -4.37
C ASP A 62 -6.40 -6.01 -3.78
N THR A 63 -6.08 -5.19 -2.77
CA THR A 63 -7.03 -4.25 -2.17
C THR A 63 -7.53 -3.22 -3.18
N LEU A 64 -6.63 -2.65 -3.99
CA LEU A 64 -7.01 -1.70 -5.04
C LEU A 64 -7.92 -2.35 -6.10
N ASN A 65 -7.59 -3.56 -6.52
CA ASN A 65 -8.39 -4.27 -7.52
C ASN A 65 -9.76 -4.70 -6.99
N THR A 66 -9.85 -5.15 -5.74
CA THR A 66 -11.11 -5.58 -5.11
C THR A 66 -12.03 -4.40 -4.79
N THR A 67 -11.48 -3.31 -4.27
CA THR A 67 -12.24 -2.08 -3.94
C THR A 67 -12.51 -1.20 -5.16
N ARG A 68 -11.82 -1.44 -6.27
CA ARG A 68 -11.81 -0.58 -7.47
C ARG A 68 -11.36 0.85 -7.17
N SER A 69 -10.61 1.06 -6.08
CA SER A 69 -10.07 2.37 -5.75
C SER A 69 -9.00 2.79 -6.77
N THR A 70 -9.07 4.05 -7.19
CA THR A 70 -8.00 4.73 -7.94
C THR A 70 -7.13 5.59 -7.03
N ASN A 71 -7.54 5.79 -5.77
CA ASN A 71 -6.74 6.47 -4.78
C ASN A 71 -5.88 5.46 -4.01
N ILE A 72 -4.64 5.32 -4.45
CA ILE A 72 -3.69 4.40 -3.83
C ILE A 72 -3.30 4.83 -2.41
N TRP A 73 -3.34 6.13 -2.10
CA TRP A 73 -2.93 6.66 -0.79
C TRP A 73 -4.05 6.66 0.25
N ASP A 74 -5.26 6.20 -0.11
CA ASP A 74 -6.31 5.84 0.86
C ASP A 74 -6.08 4.45 1.48
N VAL A 75 -5.25 3.62 0.86
CA VAL A 75 -5.02 2.25 1.32
C VAL A 75 -3.78 2.21 2.20
N LYS A 76 -3.97 1.96 3.50
CA LYS A 76 -2.90 1.82 4.50
C LYS A 76 -1.73 0.95 4.00
N HIS A 77 -2.04 -0.23 3.48
CA HIS A 77 -1.03 -1.19 3.04
C HIS A 77 -0.25 -0.72 1.81
N CYS A 78 -0.86 0.10 0.95
CA CYS A 78 -0.16 0.73 -0.17
C CYS A 78 0.84 1.78 0.30
N VAL A 79 0.49 2.57 1.32
CA VAL A 79 1.43 3.54 1.91
C VAL A 79 2.62 2.83 2.56
N SER A 80 2.41 1.76 3.33
CA SER A 80 3.51 0.97 3.87
C SER A 80 4.30 0.19 2.81
N ALA A 81 3.63 -0.27 1.74
CA ALA A 81 4.30 -0.91 0.61
C ALA A 81 5.20 0.07 -0.14
N ALA A 82 4.78 1.33 -0.30
CA ALA A 82 5.62 2.37 -0.88
C ALA A 82 6.87 2.60 -0.01
N MET A 83 6.73 2.63 1.32
CA MET A 83 7.84 2.82 2.25
C MET A 83 8.91 1.71 2.17
N CYS A 84 8.52 0.45 1.96
CA CYS A 84 9.47 -0.66 1.90
C CYS A 84 9.87 -1.07 0.48
N GLY A 85 9.08 -0.70 -0.53
CA GLY A 85 9.18 -1.22 -1.90
C GLY A 85 9.34 -0.13 -2.95
N GLY A 86 9.17 1.13 -2.53
CA GLY A 86 9.35 2.29 -3.37
C GLY A 86 8.08 2.80 -4.06
N THR A 87 7.90 4.12 -4.12
CA THR A 87 6.73 4.79 -4.72
C THR A 87 6.57 4.49 -6.21
N SER A 88 7.63 4.65 -7.01
CA SER A 88 7.61 4.43 -8.47
C SER A 88 7.25 2.99 -8.83
N LYS A 89 7.89 2.01 -8.18
CA LYS A 89 7.61 0.60 -8.47
C LYS A 89 6.17 0.27 -8.14
N LEU A 90 5.68 0.74 -6.99
CA LEU A 90 4.30 0.48 -6.58
C LEU A 90 3.30 1.15 -7.54
N LEU A 91 3.53 2.40 -7.94
CA LEU A 91 2.68 3.11 -8.90
C LEU A 91 2.66 2.44 -10.28
N VAL A 92 3.81 1.95 -10.76
CA VAL A 92 3.89 1.14 -11.97
C VAL A 92 3.03 -0.12 -11.84
N LEU A 93 3.20 -0.88 -10.76
CA LEU A 93 2.43 -2.11 -10.56
C LEU A 93 0.92 -1.86 -10.45
N ALA A 94 0.53 -0.79 -9.76
CA ALA A 94 -0.87 -0.38 -9.65
C ALA A 94 -1.44 0.05 -11.00
N ASN A 95 -0.70 0.83 -11.79
CA ASN A 95 -1.09 1.22 -13.15
C ASN A 95 -1.21 0.01 -14.10
N CYS A 96 -0.32 -0.97 -13.97
CA CYS A 96 -0.38 -2.22 -14.73
C CYS A 96 -1.69 -3.00 -14.52
N GLN A 97 -2.30 -2.89 -13.32
CA GLN A 97 -3.60 -3.50 -13.03
C GLN A 97 -4.78 -2.57 -13.37
N ASN A 98 -4.61 -1.27 -13.14
CA ASN A 98 -5.62 -0.26 -13.38
C ASN A 98 -4.99 1.00 -14.02
N PRO A 99 -5.13 1.17 -15.35
CA PRO A 99 -4.56 2.32 -16.05
C PRO A 99 -5.07 3.70 -15.60
N ALA A 100 -6.14 3.76 -14.80
CA ALA A 100 -6.63 5.00 -14.21
C ALA A 100 -5.76 5.52 -13.04
N ILE A 101 -4.86 4.68 -12.50
CA ILE A 101 -3.89 5.10 -11.48
C ILE A 101 -2.71 5.77 -12.19
N ASP A 102 -2.37 7.01 -11.80
CA ASP A 102 -1.27 7.75 -12.41
C ASP A 102 0.08 7.11 -12.07
N VAL A 103 0.75 6.53 -13.06
CA VAL A 103 2.09 5.94 -12.92
C VAL A 103 3.14 6.96 -12.47
N ARG A 104 2.90 8.26 -12.69
CA ARG A 104 3.79 9.34 -12.24
C ARG A 104 3.48 9.80 -10.83
N GLY A 105 2.39 9.38 -10.21
CA GLY A 105 1.98 9.78 -8.86
C GLY A 105 1.54 11.24 -8.71
N THR A 106 1.93 12.13 -9.62
CA THR A 106 1.69 13.57 -9.56
C THR A 106 0.22 13.97 -9.54
N SER A 107 -0.67 13.17 -10.13
CA SER A 107 -2.11 13.40 -10.10
C SER A 107 -2.86 12.44 -9.18
N ALA A 108 -2.15 11.66 -8.35
CA ALA A 108 -2.81 10.89 -7.30
C ALA A 108 -3.49 11.85 -6.31
N PRO A 109 -4.64 11.47 -5.72
CA PRO A 109 -5.21 12.25 -4.63
C PRO A 109 -4.28 12.23 -3.41
N SER A 110 -4.40 13.22 -2.54
CA SER A 110 -3.55 13.30 -1.34
C SER A 110 -3.71 12.08 -0.42
N LEU A 111 -2.64 11.80 0.34
CA LEU A 111 -2.63 10.82 1.42
C LEU A 111 -3.83 11.01 2.34
N ASN A 112 -4.55 9.93 2.64
CA ASN A 112 -5.67 10.02 3.55
C ASN A 112 -5.21 10.42 4.95
N PHE A 113 -5.55 11.65 5.34
CA PHE A 113 -5.17 12.17 6.63
C PHE A 113 -5.84 11.41 7.78
N ALA A 114 -7.15 11.13 7.65
CA ALA A 114 -7.95 10.59 8.75
C ALA A 114 -7.70 9.10 9.00
N ASP A 115 -7.59 8.31 7.93
CA ASP A 115 -7.56 6.85 8.00
C ASP A 115 -6.14 6.27 7.87
N VAL A 116 -5.17 7.07 7.42
CA VAL A 116 -3.77 6.63 7.28
C VAL A 116 -2.80 7.47 8.10
N TYR A 117 -2.72 8.79 7.89
CA TYR A 117 -1.69 9.59 8.58
C TYR A 117 -1.95 9.80 10.08
N ALA A 118 -3.16 10.21 10.45
CA ALA A 118 -3.49 10.48 11.86
C ALA A 118 -3.33 9.23 12.74
N PRO A 119 -3.71 8.01 12.32
CA PRO A 119 -3.43 6.78 13.07
C PRO A 119 -1.94 6.48 13.26
N ILE A 120 -1.05 6.97 12.38
CA ILE A 120 0.41 6.79 12.52
C ILE A 120 0.95 7.65 13.66
N VAL A 121 0.52 8.91 13.75
CA VAL A 121 1.10 9.91 14.67
C VAL A 121 0.27 10.11 15.95
N GLY A 122 -0.97 9.61 15.97
CA GLY A 122 -1.89 9.68 17.10
C GLY A 122 -2.71 10.98 17.16
N ASP A 123 -3.41 11.18 18.28
CA ASP A 123 -4.40 12.24 18.47
C ASP A 123 -3.84 13.66 18.26
N CYS A 124 -2.53 13.85 18.41
CA CYS A 124 -1.87 15.13 18.16
C CYS A 124 -1.92 15.57 16.67
N ALA A 125 -2.30 14.69 15.75
CA ALA A 125 -2.61 15.04 14.35
C ALA A 125 -3.73 16.08 14.25
N TRP A 126 -4.72 16.00 15.13
CA TRP A 126 -5.94 16.80 15.07
C TRP A 126 -5.85 18.12 15.83
N ILE A 127 -4.75 18.33 16.57
CA ILE A 127 -4.52 19.56 17.30
C ILE A 127 -3.95 20.60 16.31
N PRO A 128 -4.51 21.82 16.24
CA PRO A 128 -3.97 22.87 15.38
C PRO A 128 -2.50 23.23 15.72
N PRO A 129 -1.67 23.62 14.75
CA PRO A 129 -0.29 24.04 15.01
C PRO A 129 -0.17 25.17 16.03
N SER A 130 -1.15 26.08 16.07
CA SER A 130 -1.21 27.19 17.03
C SER A 130 -1.37 26.73 18.50
N GLN A 131 -1.69 25.46 18.73
CA GLN A 131 -1.88 24.86 20.05
C GLN A 131 -0.81 23.79 20.35
N GLY A 132 0.30 23.78 19.58
CA GLY A 132 1.37 22.78 19.74
C GLY A 132 1.06 21.44 19.08
N GLY A 133 0.07 21.39 18.19
CA GLY A 133 -0.34 20.22 17.43
C GLY A 133 0.26 20.10 16.01
N SER A 134 -0.27 19.18 15.22
CA SER A 134 0.30 18.65 13.97
C SER A 134 1.64 17.95 14.22
N CYS A 135 1.62 16.90 15.03
CA CYS A 135 2.82 16.10 15.28
C CYS A 135 3.32 15.43 14.00
N PRO A 136 4.60 15.63 13.64
CA PRO A 136 5.21 14.94 12.52
C PRO A 136 5.48 13.48 12.88
N MET A 137 5.47 12.61 11.88
CA MET A 137 5.81 11.19 12.03
C MET A 137 7.24 11.04 12.53
N THR A 138 7.43 10.36 13.65
CA THR A 138 8.75 10.00 14.18
C THR A 138 9.25 8.69 13.59
N ARG A 139 10.53 8.38 13.79
CA ARG A 139 11.08 7.06 13.46
C ARG A 139 10.31 5.91 14.12
N GLN A 140 9.90 6.06 15.38
CA GLN A 140 9.15 5.00 16.07
C GLN A 140 7.76 4.82 15.45
N ASN A 141 7.07 5.91 15.12
CA ASN A 141 5.79 5.83 14.40
C ASN A 141 5.94 5.10 13.06
N PHE A 142 7.02 5.35 12.31
CA PHE A 142 7.30 4.65 11.07
C PHE A 142 7.51 3.14 11.26
N ILE A 143 8.32 2.76 12.26
CA ILE A 143 8.54 1.34 12.61
C ILE A 143 7.20 0.69 12.97
N ASP A 144 6.45 1.29 13.91
CA ASP A 144 5.18 0.75 14.38
C ASP A 144 4.16 0.64 13.23
N PHE A 145 4.14 1.62 12.32
CA PHE A 145 3.30 1.59 11.13
C PHE A 145 3.65 0.43 10.20
N VAL A 146 4.93 0.25 9.86
CA VAL A 146 5.39 -0.82 8.96
C VAL A 146 5.16 -2.20 9.57
N TYR A 147 5.55 -2.41 10.82
CA TYR A 147 5.35 -3.69 11.53
C TYR A 147 3.87 -3.96 11.82
N GLY A 148 3.09 -2.91 12.10
CA GLY A 148 1.64 -2.98 12.23
C GLY A 148 1.00 -3.44 10.93
N SER A 149 1.36 -2.84 9.79
CA SER A 149 0.87 -3.25 8.47
C SER A 149 1.18 -4.71 8.14
N PHE A 150 2.36 -5.22 8.49
CA PHE A 150 2.68 -6.65 8.34
C PHE A 150 1.76 -7.55 9.18
N SER A 151 1.44 -7.11 10.39
CA SER A 151 0.59 -7.85 11.32
C SER A 151 -0.87 -7.85 10.86
N ASP A 152 -1.37 -6.72 10.35
CA ASP A 152 -2.73 -6.59 9.82
C ASP A 152 -2.99 -7.58 8.67
N ILE A 153 -2.01 -7.80 7.79
CA ILE A 153 -2.12 -8.74 6.67
C ILE A 153 -1.68 -10.16 7.04
N ASN A 154 -1.38 -10.42 8.32
CA ASN A 154 -1.02 -11.73 8.86
C ASN A 154 0.15 -12.42 8.13
N ILE A 155 1.24 -11.71 7.83
CA ILE A 155 2.40 -12.34 7.19
C ILE A 155 3.09 -13.34 8.14
N LYS A 156 3.86 -14.26 7.56
CA LYS A 156 4.69 -15.18 8.33
C LYS A 156 5.80 -14.43 9.07
N THR A 157 6.09 -14.82 10.31
CA THR A 157 7.17 -14.23 11.11
C THR A 157 8.52 -14.23 10.39
N SER A 158 8.81 -15.27 9.60
CA SER A 158 10.05 -15.36 8.80
C SER A 158 10.14 -14.35 7.65
N HIS A 159 9.07 -13.62 7.33
CA HIS A 159 9.06 -12.57 6.31
C HIS A 159 9.28 -11.18 6.89
N TYR A 160 9.18 -11.02 8.22
CA TYR A 160 9.42 -9.75 8.86
C TYR A 160 10.88 -9.33 8.67
N PRO A 161 11.13 -8.06 8.27
CA PRO A 161 12.49 -7.53 8.21
C PRO A 161 13.09 -7.43 9.61
N ASP A 162 14.42 -7.42 9.68
CA ASP A 162 15.12 -6.91 10.85
C ASP A 162 14.88 -5.39 10.97
N VAL A 163 14.76 -4.89 12.19
CA VAL A 163 14.49 -3.46 12.43
C VAL A 163 15.61 -2.57 11.89
N SER A 164 16.85 -3.08 11.82
CA SER A 164 17.97 -2.34 11.22
C SER A 164 17.78 -2.07 9.74
N LEU A 165 17.15 -2.98 8.97
CA LEU A 165 16.79 -2.75 7.57
C LEU A 165 15.71 -1.65 7.45
N VAL A 166 14.70 -1.71 8.32
CA VAL A 166 13.61 -0.72 8.36
C VAL A 166 14.16 0.68 8.64
N ILE A 167 15.10 0.80 9.58
CA ILE A 167 15.68 2.08 9.98
C ILE A 167 16.73 2.58 8.97
N ASN A 168 17.74 1.76 8.70
CA ASN A 168 18.93 2.20 7.97
C ASN A 168 18.70 2.35 6.48
N ASN A 169 17.60 1.81 5.97
CA ASN A 169 17.30 1.86 4.56
C ASN A 169 15.97 2.52 4.25
N TRP A 170 14.86 2.04 4.82
CA TRP A 170 13.54 2.55 4.45
C TRP A 170 13.25 3.91 5.08
N TRP A 171 13.43 4.03 6.40
CA TRP A 171 13.30 5.30 7.10
C TRP A 171 14.37 6.31 6.66
N ALA A 172 15.63 5.86 6.51
CA ALA A 172 16.72 6.70 6.03
C ALA A 172 16.40 7.29 4.64
N SER A 173 15.93 6.47 3.69
CA SER A 173 15.55 6.95 2.35
C SER A 173 14.44 8.01 2.40
N LEU A 174 13.43 7.82 3.26
CA LEU A 174 12.37 8.81 3.44
C LEU A 174 12.91 10.14 3.98
N ILE A 175 13.70 10.09 5.06
CA ILE A 175 14.26 11.30 5.69
C ILE A 175 15.23 12.03 4.78
N ASP A 176 16.10 11.30 4.07
CA ASP A 176 17.07 11.87 3.15
C ASP A 176 16.37 12.63 2.03
N TRP A 177 15.25 12.10 1.51
CA TRP A 177 14.48 12.78 0.48
C TRP A 177 13.68 13.96 1.03
N THR A 178 12.99 13.80 2.15
CA THR A 178 12.15 14.87 2.70
C THR A 178 12.97 16.03 3.26
N ALA A 179 14.23 15.79 3.64
CA ALA A 179 15.14 16.76 4.24
C ALA A 179 14.56 17.45 5.49
N THR A 180 13.73 16.73 6.26
CA THR A 180 13.01 17.25 7.43
C THR A 180 13.71 16.97 8.78
N GLY A 181 14.88 16.33 8.76
CA GLY A 181 15.65 16.04 9.97
C GLY A 181 15.25 14.71 10.62
N GLN A 182 14.66 14.72 11.81
CA GLN A 182 14.34 13.50 12.57
C GLN A 182 12.88 13.06 12.51
N THR A 183 12.03 13.86 11.87
CA THR A 183 10.58 13.63 11.81
C THR A 183 10.04 14.04 10.45
N VAL A 184 8.92 13.47 10.00
CA VAL A 184 8.31 13.74 8.70
C VAL A 184 6.90 14.31 8.89
N PRO A 185 6.65 15.61 8.62
CA PRO A 185 5.31 16.18 8.61
C PRO A 185 4.42 15.57 7.52
N TYR A 186 3.10 15.66 7.69
CA TYR A 186 2.11 15.17 6.72
C TYR A 186 2.39 15.64 5.29
N LEU A 187 2.63 16.94 5.10
CA LEU A 187 2.85 17.49 3.75
C LEU A 187 4.08 16.87 3.08
N ASN A 188 5.17 16.65 3.82
CA ASN A 188 6.37 16.03 3.28
C ASN A 188 6.19 14.55 2.98
N LEU A 189 5.46 13.80 3.83
CA LEU A 189 5.15 12.40 3.54
C LEU A 189 4.23 12.30 2.32
N ASN A 190 3.20 13.15 2.25
CA ASN A 190 2.32 13.24 1.10
C ASN A 190 3.14 13.54 -0.16
N ASP A 191 4.02 14.54 -0.13
CA ASP A 191 4.87 14.90 -1.25
C ASP A 191 5.74 13.71 -1.69
N TRP A 192 6.43 13.06 -0.74
CA TRP A 192 7.25 11.89 -1.00
C TRP A 192 6.48 10.77 -1.73
N LEU A 193 5.21 10.53 -1.39
CA LEU A 193 4.36 9.54 -2.06
C LEU A 193 4.04 9.91 -3.52
N HIS A 194 3.97 11.20 -3.86
CA HIS A 194 3.58 11.67 -5.20
C HIS A 194 4.76 11.82 -6.17
N PHE A 195 6.00 11.72 -5.68
CA PHE A 195 7.19 11.83 -6.50
C PHE A 195 7.85 10.47 -6.72
N PRO A 196 7.75 9.84 -7.90
CA PRO A 196 8.35 8.52 -8.16
C PRO A 196 9.89 8.53 -8.07
N ASN A 197 10.52 9.70 -8.15
CA ASN A 197 11.97 9.87 -7.92
C ASN A 197 12.31 10.09 -6.44
N SER A 198 11.38 9.83 -5.51
CA SER A 198 11.59 10.03 -4.08
C SER A 198 12.39 8.94 -3.38
N GLN A 199 13.10 8.14 -4.17
CA GLN A 199 13.65 6.83 -3.83
C GLN A 199 15.10 6.70 -4.25
#